data_AF-A0A432FEF8-F1
#
_entry.id   AF-A0A432FEF8-F1
#
_cell.length_a   1.000
_cell.length_b   1.000
_cell.length_c   1.000
_cell.angle_alpha   90.00
_cell.angle_beta   90.00
_cell.angle_gamma   90.00
#
_symmetry.space_group_name_H-M   'P 1'
#
loop_
_entity.id
_entity.type
_entity.pdbx_description
1 polymer ?
#
loop_
_entity_poly.entity_id
_entity_poly.type
_entity_poly.pdbx_seq_one_letter_code
_entity_poly.pdbx_strand_id
1 'polypeptide(L)' 'MHCIVTAGPTHEPIDKVRRLTNHSTGRLGTGLAKHLTGDGHEVTLLRGRAATDIEQPEGVELQMFTTT' A
#
# COMPACT_ATOMS: atom_id res chain seq x y z
N MET A 1 7.84 6.29 -16.84
CA MET A 1 8.56 6.63 -15.60
C MET A 1 8.48 5.43 -14.68
N HIS A 2 9.37 5.34 -13.68
CA HIS A 2 9.24 4.37 -12.59
C HIS A 2 8.65 5.08 -11.38
N CYS A 3 7.46 4.66 -10.96
CA CYS A 3 6.72 5.24 -9.85
C CYS A 3 6.67 4.28 -8.67
N ILE A 4 6.94 4.78 -7.47
CA ILE A 4 6.72 4.05 -6.22
C ILE A 4 5.49 4.63 -5.54
N VAL A 5 4.50 3.79 -5.26
CA VAL A 5 3.27 4.18 -4.56
C VAL A 5 3.25 3.50 -3.20
N THR A 6 3.12 4.26 -2.11
CA THR A 6 2.90 3.70 -0.77
C THR A 6 1.42 3.70 -0.42
N ALA A 7 0.89 2.59 0.09
CA ALA A 7 -0.52 2.44 0.40
C ALA A 7 -0.77 1.70 1.71
N GLY A 8 -1.87 2.05 2.37
CA GLY A 8 -2.34 1.37 3.58
C GLY A 8 -1.85 2.00 4.88
N PRO A 9 -2.19 1.39 6.02
CA PRO A 9 -1.91 1.95 7.33
C PRO A 9 -0.49 1.61 7.77
N THR A 10 0.07 2.48 8.61
CA THR A 10 1.30 2.19 9.37
C THR A 10 0.95 1.56 10.71
N HIS A 11 1.95 0.95 11.31
CA HIS A 11 1.96 0.23 12.58
C HIS A 11 3.07 0.83 13.44
N GLU A 12 2.75 1.39 14.60
CA GLU A 12 3.75 1.87 15.57
C GLU A 12 3.43 1.27 16.96
N PRO A 13 4.33 0.51 17.60
CA PRO A 13 4.05 -0.23 18.81
C PRO A 13 3.97 0.72 20.01
N ILE A 14 2.98 0.50 20.87
CA ILE A 14 2.91 1.14 22.19
C ILE A 14 3.41 0.16 23.25
N ASP A 15 2.96 -1.08 23.18
CA ASP A 15 3.37 -2.20 24.03
C ASP A 15 3.10 -3.54 23.30
N LYS A 16 3.16 -4.66 24.03
CA LYS A 16 2.97 -6.02 23.46
C LYS A 16 1.56 -6.29 22.92
N VAL A 17 0.58 -5.43 23.19
CA VAL A 17 -0.83 -5.62 22.84
C VAL A 17 -1.36 -4.47 21.98
N ARG A 18 -0.93 -3.24 22.25
CA ARG A 18 -1.46 -2.03 21.64
C ARG A 18 -0.49 -1.43 20.63
N ARG A 19 -1.07 -0.79 19.62
CA ARG A 19 -0.35 -0.03 18.59
C ARG A 19 -1.09 1.26 18.25
N LEU A 20 -0.35 2.25 17.78
CA LEU A 20 -0.89 3.37 17.01
C LEU A 20 -0.93 2.98 15.54
N THR A 21 -2.02 3.34 14.88
CA THR A 21 -2.25 3.11 13.46
C THR A 21 -3.20 4.17 12.92
N ASN A 22 -3.41 4.21 11.62
CA ASN A 22 -4.34 5.12 10.97
C ASN A 22 -5.45 4.36 10.25
N HIS A 23 -6.52 5.07 9.85
CA HIS A 23 -7.69 4.47 9.20
C HIS A 23 -7.50 4.21 7.69
N SER A 24 -6.30 4.36 7.15
CA SER A 24 -6.04 4.10 5.74
C SER A 24 -6.35 2.65 5.41
N THR A 25 -7.21 2.45 4.41
CA THR A 25 -7.57 1.11 3.91
C THR A 25 -6.60 0.62 2.85
N GLY A 26 -5.82 1.51 2.23
CA GLY A 26 -4.98 1.23 1.06
C GLY A 26 -5.67 1.48 -0.29
N ARG A 27 -7.00 1.59 -0.32
CA ARG A 27 -7.81 1.71 -1.55
C ARG A 27 -7.35 2.81 -2.50
N LEU A 28 -7.08 4.01 -1.97
CA LEU A 28 -6.66 5.14 -2.80
C LEU A 28 -5.31 4.88 -3.47
N GLY A 29 -4.35 4.35 -2.72
CA GLY A 29 -3.02 4.03 -3.25
C GLY A 29 -3.08 2.89 -4.27
N THR A 30 -3.90 1.86 -4.03
CA THR A 30 -4.14 0.79 -5.01
C THR A 30 -4.72 1.35 -6.31
N GLY A 31 -5.72 2.22 -6.23
CA GLY A 31 -6.35 2.85 -7.40
C GLY A 31 -5.38 3.76 -8.17
N LEU A 32 -4.55 4.52 -7.45
CA LEU A 32 -3.51 5.35 -8.06
C LEU A 32 -2.48 4.49 -8.81
N ALA A 33 -2.02 3.39 -8.21
CA ALA A 33 -1.09 2.47 -8.86
C ALA A 33 -1.68 1.89 -10.15
N LYS A 34 -2.94 1.46 -10.11
CA LYS A 34 -3.67 0.96 -11.28
C LYS A 34 -3.77 2.00 -12.40
N HIS A 35 -4.05 3.26 -12.05
CA HIS A 35 -4.15 4.33 -13.04
C HIS A 35 -2.79 4.62 -13.68
N LEU A 36 -1.72 4.75 -12.89
CA LEU A 36 -0.36 5.00 -13.38
C LEU A 36 0.13 3.86 -14.30
N THR A 37 -0.17 2.61 -13.96
CA THR A 37 0.13 1.46 -14.84
C THR A 37 -0.67 1.55 -16.14
N GLY A 38 -1.95 1.93 -16.08
CA GLY A 38 -2.80 2.15 -17.26
C GLY A 38 -2.26 3.24 -18.20
N ASP A 39 -1.56 4.23 -17.66
CA ASP A 39 -0.88 5.29 -18.41
C ASP A 39 0.52 4.88 -18.92
N GLY A 40 0.91 3.62 -18.74
CA GLY A 40 2.16 3.06 -19.26
C GLY A 40 3.38 3.31 -18.38
N HIS A 41 3.19 3.59 -17.09
CA HIS A 41 4.30 3.67 -16.13
C HIS A 41 4.63 2.30 -15.51
N GLU A 42 5.89 2.10 -15.18
CA GLU A 42 6.33 1.00 -14.33
C GLU A 42 6.02 1.38 -12.88
N VAL A 43 5.22 0.57 -12.19
CA VAL A 43 4.73 0.90 -10.85
C VAL A 43 5.06 -0.20 -9.87
N THR A 44 5.75 0.18 -8.79
CA THR A 44 5.89 -0.65 -7.59
C THR A 44 4.94 -0.11 -6.52
N LEU A 45 3.99 -0.93 -6.10
CA LEU A 45 3.06 -0.65 -5.01
C LEU A 45 3.57 -1.25 -3.71
N LEU A 46 4.06 -0.39 -2.82
CA LEU A 46 4.40 -0.74 -1.44
C LEU A 46 3.13 -0.69 -0.59
N ARG A 47 2.54 -1.83 -0.25
CA ARG A 47 1.30 -1.92 0.53
C ARG A 47 1.52 -2.45 1.93
N GLY A 48 1.00 -1.74 2.94
CA GLY A 48 1.04 -2.19 4.33
C GLY A 48 0.26 -3.50 4.53
N ARG A 49 0.82 -4.47 5.25
CA ARG A 49 0.18 -5.79 5.53
C ARG A 49 -1.18 -5.69 6.23
N ALA A 50 -1.43 -4.61 6.94
CA ALA A 50 -2.69 -4.35 7.63
C ALA A 50 -3.72 -3.58 6.77
N ALA A 51 -3.42 -3.30 5.50
CA ALA A 51 -4.38 -2.72 4.58
C ALA A 51 -5.61 -3.63 4.42
N THR A 52 -6.80 -3.04 4.48
CA THR A 52 -8.08 -3.77 4.36
C THR A 52 -8.59 -3.84 2.93
N ASP A 53 -8.05 -3.01 2.04
CA ASP A 53 -8.24 -3.15 0.60
C ASP A 53 -7.38 -4.29 0.05
N ILE A 54 -8.04 -5.31 -0.48
CA ILE A 54 -7.42 -6.57 -0.93
C ILE A 54 -7.33 -6.69 -2.46
N GLU A 55 -7.71 -5.65 -3.20
CA GLU A 55 -7.58 -5.64 -4.66
C GLU A 55 -6.11 -5.86 -5.04
N GLN A 56 -5.87 -6.74 -6.01
CA GLN A 56 -4.54 -6.94 -6.58
C GLN A 56 -4.55 -6.30 -7.96
N PRO A 57 -3.96 -5.10 -8.12
CA PRO A 57 -3.99 -4.42 -9.41
C PRO A 57 -3.08 -5.17 -10.40
N GLU A 58 -3.63 -5.51 -11.57
CA GLU A 58 -2.89 -6.15 -12.66
C GLU A 58 -1.80 -5.22 -13.20
N GLY A 59 -0.66 -5.79 -13.59
CA GLY A 59 0.46 -5.03 -14.16
C GLY A 59 1.21 -4.13 -13.17
N VAL A 60 0.91 -4.24 -11.87
CA VAL A 60 1.62 -3.53 -10.79
C VAL A 60 2.50 -4.52 -10.03
N GLU A 61 3.75 -4.16 -9.77
CA GLU A 61 4.61 -4.92 -8.87
C GLU A 61 4.18 -4.64 -7.42
N LEU A 62 3.50 -5.60 -6.79
CA LEU A 62 3.05 -5.47 -5.41
C LEU A 62 4.11 -5.98 -4.43
N GLN A 63 4.55 -5.11 -3.53
CA GLN A 63 5.43 -5.47 -2.42
C GLN A 63 4.77 -5.14 -1.08
N MET A 64 4.56 -6.18 -0.26
CA MET A 64 3.94 -6.03 1.05
C MET A 64 4.99 -5.66 2.11
N PHE A 65 4.69 -4.68 2.96
CA PHE A 65 5.57 -4.27 4.05
C PHE A 65 4.82 -4.09 5.38
N THR A 66 5.58 -4.00 6.47
CA THR A 66 5.09 -3.63 7.80
C THR A 66 6.05 -2.59 8.35
N THR A 67 5.54 -1.59 9.05
CA THR A 67 6.36 -0.67 9.83
C THR A 67 6.57 -1.22 11.24
N THR A 68 7.64 -0.80 11.89
CA THR A 68 8.05 -1.24 13.23
C THR A 68 6.98 -1.00 14.27
#